data_AF-A0A3P7RIM8-F1
#
_entry.id   AF-A0A3P7RIM8-F1
#
_cell.length_a   1.000
_cell.length_b   1.000
_cell.length_c   1.000
_cell.angle_alpha   90.00
_cell.angle_beta   90.00
_cell.angle_gamma   90.00
#
_symmetry.space_group_name_H-M   'P 1'
#
loop_
_entity.id
_entity.type
_entity.pdbx_description
1 polymer ?
#
loop_
_entity_poly.entity_id
_entity_poly.type
_entity_poly.pdbx_seq_one_letter_code
_entity_poly.pdbx_strand_id
1 'polypeptide(L)'
;MKREKSIIVDLFTGQLRSALTCSKCHAVSSRFDAFTCLQLPIPIDHLLLITVVVVKRDGQIPVRYAFRLSYDTKIGMFKKELSACCELCPSSFRILCLNRSGQMMVCLLPF
;
A
#
# COMPACT_ATOMS: atom_id res chain seq x y z
N MET A 1 -40.08 -21.06 -21.70
CA MET A 1 -39.01 -21.26 -20.70
C MET A 1 -39.37 -20.45 -19.46
N LYS A 2 -39.83 -21.12 -18.40
CA LYS A 2 -40.41 -20.49 -17.20
C LYS A 2 -39.25 -20.01 -16.31
N ARG A 3 -39.05 -18.70 -16.19
CA ARG A 3 -38.04 -18.13 -15.26
C ARG A 3 -38.55 -18.30 -13.84
N GLU A 4 -37.75 -18.89 -12.97
CA GLU A 4 -38.00 -18.93 -11.54
C GLU A 4 -37.98 -17.48 -11.02
N LYS A 5 -39.14 -16.97 -10.59
CA LYS A 5 -39.28 -15.61 -10.07
C LYS A 5 -38.91 -15.59 -8.58
N SER A 6 -37.62 -15.70 -8.29
CA SER A 6 -37.13 -15.55 -6.92
C SER A 6 -36.78 -14.08 -6.67
N ILE A 7 -37.54 -13.44 -5.79
CA ILE A 7 -37.31 -12.05 -5.36
C ILE A 7 -35.90 -11.85 -4.78
N ILE A 8 -35.35 -12.89 -4.15
CA ILE A 8 -33.99 -12.87 -3.60
C ILE A 8 -32.98 -12.82 -4.75
N VAL A 9 -33.18 -13.61 -5.81
CA VAL A 9 -32.29 -13.59 -6.98
C VAL A 9 -32.35 -12.23 -7.67
N ASP A 10 -33.56 -11.69 -7.89
CA ASP A 10 -33.74 -10.40 -8.57
C ASP A 10 -33.12 -9.22 -7.80
N LEU A 11 -33.16 -9.26 -6.46
CA LEU A 11 -32.62 -8.19 -5.62
C LEU A 11 -31.11 -8.29 -5.37
N PHE A 12 -30.56 -9.51 -5.34
CA PHE A 12 -29.19 -9.74 -4.88
C PHE A 12 -28.23 -10.30 -5.96
N THR A 13 -28.69 -10.55 -7.19
CA THR A 13 -27.80 -10.89 -8.31
C THR A 13 -27.44 -9.67 -9.16
N GLY A 14 -26.14 -9.41 -9.28
CA GLY A 14 -25.62 -8.58 -10.35
C GLY A 14 -25.59 -9.35 -11.67
N GLN A 15 -25.51 -8.64 -12.79
CA GLN A 15 -25.37 -9.25 -14.12
C GLN A 15 -24.13 -8.70 -14.81
N LEU A 16 -23.18 -9.58 -15.11
CA LEU A 16 -22.00 -9.24 -15.90
C LEU A 16 -22.39 -9.30 -17.38
N ARG A 17 -22.22 -8.19 -18.10
CA ARG A 17 -22.45 -8.15 -19.55
C ARG A 17 -21.14 -8.41 -20.29
N SER A 18 -21.03 -9.59 -20.88
CA SER A 18 -19.94 -9.97 -21.78
C SER A 18 -20.39 -9.78 -23.23
N ALA A 19 -19.68 -8.98 -24.03
CA ALA A 19 -20.00 -8.76 -25.44
C ALA A 19 -18.85 -9.23 -26.34
N LEU A 20 -19.17 -10.03 -27.35
CA LEU A 20 -18.25 -10.48 -28.37
C LEU A 20 -18.73 -9.97 -29.73
N THR A 21 -17.83 -9.29 -30.45
CA THR A 21 -18.08 -8.88 -31.83
C THR A 21 -17.33 -9.82 -32.76
N CYS A 22 -18.05 -10.44 -33.70
CA CYS A 22 -17.42 -11.30 -34.70
C CYS A 22 -16.60 -10.44 -35.68
N SER A 23 -15.33 -10.78 -35.89
CA SER A 23 -14.44 -10.07 -36.81
C SER A 23 -14.74 -10.30 -38.30
N LYS A 24 -15.55 -11.31 -38.65
CA LYS A 24 -15.90 -11.64 -40.05
C LYS A 24 -17.25 -11.10 -40.50
N CYS A 25 -18.27 -11.17 -39.65
CA CYS A 25 -19.64 -10.76 -39.99
C CYS A 25 -20.15 -9.56 -39.18
N HIS A 26 -19.31 -9.00 -38.29
CA HIS A 26 -19.63 -7.85 -37.44
C HIS A 26 -20.86 -8.02 -36.53
N ALA A 27 -21.40 -9.23 -36.43
CA ALA A 27 -22.48 -9.54 -35.50
C ALA A 27 -21.99 -9.43 -34.06
N VAL A 28 -22.78 -8.76 -33.22
CA VAL A 28 -22.51 -8.60 -31.79
C VAL A 28 -23.34 -9.62 -31.02
N SER A 29 -22.66 -10.49 -30.26
CA SER A 29 -23.29 -11.42 -29.32
C SER A 29 -23.03 -10.93 -27.91
N SER A 30 -24.09 -10.61 -27.17
CA SER A 30 -24.01 -10.23 -25.76
C SER A 30 -24.60 -11.31 -24.87
N ARG A 31 -23.88 -11.69 -23.82
CA ARG A 31 -24.31 -12.62 -22.78
C ARG A 31 -24.35 -11.87 -21.45
N PHE A 32 -25.38 -12.18 -20.65
CA PHE A 32 -25.56 -11.64 -19.31
C PHE A 32 -25.42 -12.80 -18.34
N ASP A 33 -24.31 -12.83 -17.62
CA ASP A 33 -24.01 -13.87 -16.65
C ASP A 33 -24.32 -13.34 -15.25
N ALA A 34 -25.22 -14.01 -14.53
CA ALA A 34 -25.60 -13.61 -13.17
C ALA A 34 -24.45 -13.90 -12.19
N PHE A 35 -24.19 -12.97 -11.27
CA PHE A 35 -23.22 -13.15 -10.19
C PHE A 35 -23.82 -12.65 -8.86
N THR A 36 -23.50 -13.34 -7.77
CA THR A 36 -23.89 -12.94 -6.40
C THR A 36 -22.71 -12.34 -5.63
N CYS A 37 -21.49 -12.53 -6.10
CA CYS A 37 -20.27 -12.01 -5.50
C CYS A 37 -19.28 -11.61 -6.61
N LEU A 38 -18.62 -10.46 -6.43
CA LEU A 38 -17.57 -9.98 -7.32
C LEU A 38 -16.29 -9.80 -6.51
N GLN A 39 -15.21 -10.44 -6.92
CA GLN A 39 -13.89 -10.15 -6.38
C GLN A 39 -13.43 -8.80 -6.90
N LEU A 40 -13.27 -7.83 -6.00
CA LEU A 40 -12.66 -6.55 -6.31
C LEU A 40 -11.18 -6.60 -5.96
N PRO A 41 -10.29 -6.03 -6.80
CA PRO A 41 -8.90 -5.86 -6.41
C PRO A 41 -8.87 -4.94 -5.18
N ILE A 42 -8.27 -5.43 -4.09
CA ILE A 42 -8.02 -4.61 -2.91
C ILE A 42 -6.96 -3.58 -3.32
N PRO A 43 -7.20 -2.26 -3.15
CA PRO A 43 -6.18 -1.26 -3.40
C PRO A 43 -4.98 -1.59 -2.52
N ILE A 44 -3.86 -1.92 -3.17
CA ILE A 44 -2.60 -2.15 -2.49
C ILE A 44 -2.06 -0.76 -2.18
N ASP A 45 -2.32 -0.28 -0.97
CA ASP A 45 -1.63 0.91 -0.48
C ASP A 45 -0.14 0.58 -0.42
N HIS A 46 0.63 1.14 -1.35
CA HIS A 46 2.09 1.03 -1.40
C HIS A 46 2.73 1.90 -0.30
N LEU A 47 2.33 1.66 0.94
CA LEU A 47 2.84 2.35 2.11
C LEU A 47 3.69 1.40 2.94
N LEU A 48 4.89 1.87 3.26
CA LEU A 48 5.85 1.25 4.14
C LEU A 48 5.74 1.89 5.53
N LEU A 49 5.49 1.08 6.55
CA LEU A 49 5.55 1.52 7.94
C LEU A 49 6.96 1.32 8.50
N ILE A 50 7.72 2.39 8.67
CA ILE A 50 9.05 2.36 9.30
C ILE A 50 8.97 2.87 10.73
N THR A 51 9.39 2.04 11.69
CA THR A 51 9.67 2.48 13.05
C THR A 51 11.15 2.81 13.24
N VAL A 52 11.44 4.00 13.78
CA VAL A 52 12.80 4.44 14.11
C VAL A 52 12.88 4.85 15.57
N VAL A 53 13.94 4.42 16.24
CA VAL A 53 14.24 4.82 17.61
C VAL A 53 15.31 5.90 17.57
N VAL A 54 15.00 7.07 18.13
CA VAL A 54 15.91 8.21 18.16
C VAL A 54 16.52 8.30 19.55
N VAL A 55 17.84 8.10 19.58
CA VAL A 55 18.66 8.22 20.79
C VAL A 55 19.44 9.53 20.68
N LYS A 56 19.13 10.51 21.53
CA LYS A 56 19.83 11.79 21.59
C LYS A 56 21.07 11.67 22.50
N ARG A 57 22.09 12.50 22.24
CA ARG A 57 23.35 12.51 23.04
C ARG A 57 23.23 13.23 24.38
N ASP A 58 22.16 13.99 24.55
CA ASP A 58 21.84 14.75 25.77
C ASP A 58 21.38 13.86 26.94
N GLY A 59 21.30 12.54 26.74
CA GLY A 59 20.89 11.58 27.77
C GLY A 59 19.37 11.51 27.97
N GLN A 60 18.58 12.17 27.13
CA GLN A 60 17.13 12.02 27.15
C GLN A 60 16.72 10.58 26.79
N ILE A 61 15.55 10.17 27.29
CA ILE A 61 14.99 8.85 27.04
C ILE A 61 14.78 8.67 25.53
N PRO A 62 15.24 7.54 24.94
CA PRO A 62 15.04 7.26 23.53
C PRO A 62 13.56 7.29 23.13
N VAL A 63 13.24 8.02 22.07
CA VAL A 63 11.86 8.16 21.58
C VAL A 63 11.67 7.31 20.32
N ARG A 64 10.58 6.55 20.28
CA ARG A 64 10.20 5.73 19.12
C ARG A 64 9.23 6.50 18.23
N TYR A 65 9.59 6.68 16.98
CA TYR A 65 8.76 7.29 15.94
C TYR A 65 8.31 6.23 14.94
N ALA A 66 7.15 6.44 14.33
CA ALA A 66 6.63 5.60 13.26
C ALA A 66 6.22 6.47 12.07
N PHE A 67 6.69 6.14 10.88
CA PHE A 67 6.44 6.87 9.65
C PHE A 67 5.74 5.98 8.64
N ARG A 68 4.72 6.53 7.98
CA ARG A 68 4.09 5.90 6.80
C ARG A 68 4.66 6.57 5.58
N LEU A 69 5.49 5.85 4.85
CA LEU A 69 6.21 6.37 3.69
C LEU A 69 5.78 5.61 2.44
N SER A 70 5.79 6.27 1.29
CA SER A 70 5.63 5.56 0.03
C SER A 70 6.91 4.78 -0.33
N TYR A 71 6.78 3.67 -1.07
CA TYR A 71 7.93 2.82 -1.45
C TYR A 71 9.01 3.54 -2.28
N ASP A 72 8.66 4.61 -2.97
CA ASP A 72 9.58 5.44 -3.77
C ASP A 72 10.31 6.51 -2.92
N THR A 73 10.01 6.60 -1.63
CA THR A 73 10.63 7.59 -0.73
C THR A 73 12.11 7.33 -0.57
N LYS A 74 12.93 8.31 -0.98
CA LYS A 74 14.39 8.26 -0.81
C LYS A 74 14.80 8.56 0.62
N ILE A 75 15.92 7.98 1.05
CA ILE A 75 16.49 8.19 2.39
C ILE A 75 16.71 9.67 2.74
N GLY A 76 17.04 10.50 1.76
CA GLY A 76 17.23 11.95 1.96
C GLY A 76 15.95 12.68 2.36
N MET A 77 14.81 12.31 1.78
CA MET A 77 13.51 12.88 2.16
C MET A 77 13.09 12.42 3.55
N PHE A 78 13.23 11.12 3.81
CA PHE A 78 12.99 10.55 5.13
C PHE A 78 13.84 11.23 6.22
N LYS A 79 15.12 11.49 5.92
CA LYS A 79 16.03 12.17 6.85
C LYS A 79 15.58 13.60 7.16
N LYS A 80 15.04 14.33 6.19
CA LYS A 80 14.48 15.67 6.40
C LYS A 80 13.22 15.63 7.27
N GLU A 81 12.34 14.67 7.01
CA GLU A 81 11.11 14.49 7.78
C GLU A 81 11.40 14.12 9.24
N LEU A 82 12.30 13.16 9.45
CA LEU A 82 12.75 12.77 10.80
C LEU A 82 13.46 13.92 11.53
N SER A 83 14.26 14.70 10.81
CA SER A 83 14.90 15.92 11.33
C SER A 83 13.88 16.93 11.85
N ALA A 84 12.82 17.19 11.08
CA ALA A 84 11.75 18.10 11.46
C ALA A 84 10.98 17.62 12.70
N CYS A 85 10.67 16.33 12.79
CA CYS A 85 9.96 15.77 13.94
C CYS A 85 10.80 15.69 15.22
N CYS A 86 12.12 15.53 15.09
CA CYS A 86 13.02 15.29 16.25
C CYS A 86 13.73 16.55 16.74
N GLU A 87 13.55 17.69 16.06
CA GLU A 87 14.28 18.94 16.27
C GLU A 87 15.81 18.75 16.17
N LEU A 88 16.24 17.93 15.21
CA LEU A 88 17.65 17.62 14.99
C LEU A 88 18.10 18.18 13.64
N CYS A 89 19.27 18.81 13.56
CA CYS A 89 19.85 19.19 12.28
C CYS A 89 20.09 17.95 11.39
N PRO A 90 19.71 17.94 10.09
CA PRO A 90 19.95 16.79 9.22
C PRO A 90 21.43 16.37 9.14
N SER A 91 22.37 17.28 9.38
CA SER A 91 23.80 16.99 9.39
C SER A 91 24.31 16.40 10.71
N SER A 92 23.56 16.52 11.82
CA SER A 92 24.05 16.16 13.16
C SER A 92 23.78 14.71 13.56
N PHE A 93 22.98 13.97 12.80
CA PHE A 93 22.63 12.59 13.10
C PHE A 93 22.82 11.64 11.90
N ARG A 94 22.96 10.35 12.23
CA ARG A 94 23.07 9.26 11.26
C ARG A 94 21.96 8.24 11.51
N ILE A 95 21.47 7.64 10.44
CA ILE A 95 20.45 6.59 10.48
C ILE A 95 21.16 5.24 10.39
N LEU A 96 20.90 4.37 11.35
CA LEU A 96 21.53 3.06 11.47
C LEU A 96 20.47 1.97 11.27
N CYS A 97 20.68 1.06 10.32
CA CYS A 97 19.84 -0.11 10.14
C CYS A 97 20.44 -1.27 10.92
N LEU A 98 19.72 -1.76 11.91
CA LEU A 98 20.14 -2.88 12.77
C LEU A 98 19.41 -4.16 12.36
N ASN A 99 20.07 -5.31 12.51
CA ASN A 99 19.42 -6.62 12.41
C ASN A 99 18.69 -6.97 13.73
N ARG A 100 18.07 -8.17 13.75
CA ARG A 100 17.37 -8.69 14.94
C ARG A 100 18.28 -8.90 16.16
N SER A 101 19.59 -9.08 15.96
CA SER A 101 20.58 -9.19 17.05
C SER A 101 21.17 -7.83 17.48
N GLY A 102 20.66 -6.71 16.95
CA GLY A 102 21.13 -5.37 17.25
C GLY A 102 22.47 -5.01 16.60
N GLN A 103 23.00 -5.86 15.73
CA GLN A 103 24.20 -5.58 14.95
C GLN A 103 23.87 -4.71 13.74
N MET A 104 24.80 -3.82 13.39
CA MET A 104 24.68 -2.93 12.25
C MET A 104 24.68 -3.72 10.95
N MET A 105 23.62 -3.62 10.16
CA MET A 105 23.54 -4.20 8.82
C MET A 105 24.09 -3.26 7.76
N VAL A 106 23.63 -2.01 7.79
CA VAL A 106 23.99 -0.98 6.82
C VAL A 106 24.02 0.36 7.54
N CYS A 107 25.14 1.08 7.39
CA CYS A 107 25.27 2.45 7.81
C CYS A 107 24.87 3.32 6.61
N LEU A 108 23.66 3.89 6.62
CA LEU A 108 23.21 4.71 5.51
C LEU A 108 23.96 6.07 5.56
N LEU A 109 24.98 6.17 4.70
CA LEU A 109 25.73 7.36 4.22
C LEU A 109 27.10 7.68 4.87
N PRO A 110 28.00 8.22 4.03
CA PRO A 110 28.22 9.67 4.00
C PRO A 110 28.11 10.26 2.57
N PHE A 111 27.17 11.16 2.36
CA PHE A 111 27.27 12.29 1.41
C PHE A 111 26.52 13.46 2.05
#